data_AF-A0A8T4YEF3-F1
#
_entry.id   AF-A0A8T4YEF3-F1
#
_cell.length_a   1.000
_cell.length_b   1.000
_cell.length_c   1.000
_cell.angle_alpha   90.00
_cell.angle_beta   90.00
_cell.angle_gamma   90.00
#
_symmetry.space_group_name_H-M   'P 1'
#
loop_
_entity.id
_entity.type
_entity.pdbx_description
1 polymer ?
#
loop_
_entity_poly.entity_id
_entity_poly.type
_entity_poly.pdbx_seq_one_letter_code
_entity_poly.pdbx_strand_id
1 'polypeptide(L)'
;MSKEVVEEKINWPLWIALAIVVNALANIAQGVLGMQGGYFGCIYSIGTISIPFSLPVLALMLPMFAYMAKFVGKSKLSISTLATLYVIGLISSLSIGNFNGTYYSWPVGSVSRVWRSVPELRDALSKLWWVVPESAVLPTWGPGGPVDWAAWLPAIIYTILLHFIVFLLVSAQMIFLRRRWIEIE
;
A
#
# COMPACT_ATOMS: atom_id res chain seq x y z
N MET A 1 -30.96 -18.64 -25.37
CA MET A 1 -29.87 -17.74 -25.81
C MET A 1 -28.81 -17.71 -24.72
N SER A 2 -27.75 -18.49 -24.88
CA SER A 2 -26.54 -18.35 -24.06
C SER A 2 -25.92 -16.99 -24.40
N LYS A 3 -25.81 -16.10 -23.42
CA LYS A 3 -25.02 -14.87 -23.57
C LYS A 3 -23.59 -15.31 -23.84
N GLU A 4 -23.06 -15.07 -25.04
CA GLU A 4 -21.63 -15.17 -25.29
C GLU A 4 -20.94 -14.21 -24.33
N VAL A 5 -20.25 -14.78 -23.33
CA VAL A 5 -19.38 -14.01 -22.45
C VAL A 5 -18.16 -13.68 -23.30
N VAL A 6 -18.16 -12.49 -23.88
CA VAL A 6 -16.96 -11.94 -24.52
C VAL A 6 -15.94 -11.73 -23.41
N GLU A 7 -14.94 -12.62 -23.33
CA GLU A 7 -13.82 -12.46 -22.42
C GLU A 7 -13.03 -11.20 -22.82
N GLU A 8 -13.19 -10.13 -22.04
CA GLU A 8 -12.38 -8.92 -22.16
C GLU A 8 -10.91 -9.30 -21.88
N LYS A 9 -10.06 -9.28 -22.91
CA LYS A 9 -8.61 -9.51 -22.73
C LYS A 9 -8.02 -8.35 -21.92
N ILE A 10 -7.68 -8.64 -20.67
CA ILE A 10 -7.08 -7.68 -19.75
C ILE A 10 -5.61 -7.43 -20.14
N ASN A 11 -5.25 -6.16 -20.37
CA ASN A 11 -3.87 -5.74 -20.62
C ASN A 11 -3.09 -5.65 -19.30
N TRP A 12 -2.70 -6.80 -18.75
CA TRP A 12 -1.95 -6.89 -17.50
C TRP A 12 -0.65 -6.06 -17.48
N PRO A 13 0.19 -6.05 -18.54
CA PRO A 13 1.40 -5.23 -18.56
C PRO A 13 1.13 -3.73 -18.32
N LEU A 14 0.08 -3.18 -18.95
CA LEU A 14 -0.31 -1.79 -18.76
C LEU A 14 -0.69 -1.51 -17.30
N TRP A 15 -1.49 -2.39 -16.68
CA TRP A 15 -1.95 -2.21 -15.31
C TRP A 15 -0.83 -2.34 -14.28
N ILE A 16 0.10 -3.27 -14.48
CA ILE A 16 1.30 -3.41 -13.66
C ILE A 16 2.17 -2.15 -13.77
N ALA A 17 2.40 -1.65 -14.99
CA ALA A 17 3.17 -0.43 -15.21
C ALA A 17 2.50 0.79 -14.55
N LEU A 18 1.18 0.93 -14.70
CA LEU A 18 0.42 2.01 -14.08
C LEU A 18 0.51 1.96 -12.56
N ALA A 19 0.38 0.77 -11.96
CA ALA A 19 0.52 0.59 -10.52
C ALA A 19 1.90 1.06 -10.04
N ILE A 20 2.99 0.65 -10.71
CA ILE A 20 4.35 1.07 -10.37
C ILE A 20 4.49 2.60 -10.45
N VAL A 21 4.04 3.21 -11.54
CA VAL A 21 4.15 4.67 -11.75
C VAL A 21 3.35 5.45 -10.70
N VAL A 22 2.10 5.08 -10.44
CA VAL A 22 1.25 5.76 -9.46
C VAL A 22 1.85 5.67 -8.06
N ASN A 23 2.35 4.48 -7.69
CA ASN A 23 2.97 4.27 -6.39
C ASN A 23 4.25 5.10 -6.23
N ALA A 24 5.10 5.16 -7.26
CA ALA A 24 6.31 5.98 -7.24
C ALA A 24 5.98 7.48 -7.08
N LEU A 25 5.08 8.00 -7.91
CA LEU A 25 4.67 9.40 -7.87
C LEU A 25 4.04 9.79 -6.54
N ALA A 26 3.14 8.95 -6.02
CA ALA A 26 2.46 9.23 -4.77
C ALA A 26 3.42 9.21 -3.56
N ASN A 27 4.41 8.31 -3.55
CA ASN A 27 5.44 8.30 -2.51
C ASN A 27 6.42 9.48 -2.64
N ILE A 28 6.77 9.91 -3.86
CA ILE A 28 7.58 11.13 -4.07
C ILE A 28 6.81 12.36 -3.56
N ALA A 29 5.54 12.50 -3.96
CA ALA A 29 4.69 13.60 -3.52
C ALA A 29 4.59 13.62 -1.99
N GLN A 30 4.41 12.45 -1.36
CA GLN A 30 4.37 12.38 0.09
C GLN A 30 5.73 12.61 0.75
N GLY A 31 6.84 12.22 0.14
CA GLY A 31 8.18 12.55 0.65
C GLY A 31 8.41 14.06 0.70
N VAL A 32 8.01 14.78 -0.34
CA VAL A 32 8.11 16.26 -0.41
C VAL A 32 7.19 16.92 0.61
N LEU A 33 5.91 16.52 0.66
CA LEU A 33 4.93 17.09 1.59
C LEU A 33 5.24 16.76 3.05
N GLY A 34 5.73 15.55 3.33
CA GLY A 34 6.13 15.09 4.66
C GLY A 34 7.36 15.83 5.19
N MET A 35 8.38 16.08 4.37
CA MET A 35 9.55 16.86 4.77
C MET A 35 9.22 18.33 5.08
N GLN A 36 8.23 18.92 4.40
CA GLN A 36 7.83 20.32 4.64
C GLN A 36 6.77 20.47 5.74
N GLY A 37 5.93 19.45 5.97
CA GLY A 37 4.73 19.56 6.82
C GLY A 37 4.88 19.14 8.29
N GLY A 38 5.94 18.44 8.69
CA GLY A 38 6.15 18.02 10.09
C GLY A 38 4.95 17.24 10.67
N TYR A 39 4.42 17.70 11.82
CA TYR A 39 3.25 17.09 12.48
C TYR A 39 1.96 17.08 11.63
N PHE A 40 1.78 18.06 10.72
CA PHE A 40 0.64 18.06 9.78
C PHE A 40 0.74 16.91 8.77
N GLY A 41 1.97 16.47 8.45
CA GLY A 41 2.21 15.28 7.62
C GLY A 41 1.72 13.99 8.27
N CYS A 42 1.67 13.90 9.60
CA CYS A 42 1.17 12.70 10.29
C CYS A 42 -0.37 12.62 10.34
N ILE A 43 -1.07 13.76 10.38
CA ILE A 43 -2.53 13.82 10.54
C ILE A 43 -3.25 13.88 9.19
N TYR A 44 -2.64 14.53 8.19
CA TYR A 44 -3.24 14.84 6.89
C TYR A 44 -2.41 14.33 5.69
N SER A 45 -1.51 13.34 5.86
CA SER A 45 -0.78 12.77 4.71
C SER A 45 -1.72 12.15 3.67
N ILE A 46 -1.24 11.94 2.47
CA ILE A 46 -1.87 11.01 1.52
C ILE A 46 -1.41 9.62 1.98
N GLY A 47 -2.27 8.77 2.56
CA GLY A 47 -1.88 7.43 3.02
C GLY A 47 -2.76 6.81 4.11
N THR A 48 -2.50 5.54 4.46
CA THR A 48 -3.24 4.72 5.46
C THR A 48 -3.40 5.33 6.84
N ILE A 49 -2.51 6.24 7.23
CA ILE A 49 -2.46 6.84 8.58
C ILE A 49 -3.17 8.21 8.61
N SER A 50 -3.64 8.71 7.45
CA SER A 50 -4.40 9.96 7.36
C SER A 50 -5.82 9.79 7.87
N ILE A 51 -6.16 10.50 8.94
CA ILE A 51 -7.47 10.43 9.60
C ILE A 51 -8.62 10.87 8.66
N PRO A 52 -8.50 11.91 7.81
CA PRO A 52 -9.55 12.30 6.87
C PRO A 52 -9.47 11.62 5.49
N PHE A 53 -8.29 11.14 5.07
CA PHE A 53 -8.10 10.41 3.80
C PHE A 53 -7.86 8.92 4.02
N SER A 54 -8.74 8.32 4.81
CA SER A 54 -8.76 6.87 5.00
C SER A 54 -8.74 6.12 3.65
N LEU A 55 -8.26 4.87 3.70
CA LEU A 55 -8.16 3.93 2.57
C LEU A 55 -9.28 4.01 1.51
N PRO A 56 -10.58 4.17 1.87
CA PRO A 56 -11.66 4.22 0.89
C PRO A 56 -11.61 5.43 -0.06
N VAL A 57 -11.23 6.62 0.44
CA VAL A 57 -11.24 7.85 -0.37
C VAL A 57 -10.11 7.84 -1.39
N LEU A 58 -8.92 7.43 -0.96
CA LEU A 58 -7.74 7.31 -1.83
C LEU A 58 -7.92 6.23 -2.91
N ALA A 59 -8.57 5.11 -2.56
CA ALA A 59 -8.91 4.06 -3.52
C ALA A 59 -9.81 4.56 -4.67
N LEU A 60 -10.66 5.55 -4.38
CA LEU A 60 -11.58 6.13 -5.36
C LEU A 60 -10.95 7.23 -6.24
N MET A 61 -9.77 7.75 -5.88
CA MET A 61 -9.17 8.87 -6.62
C MET A 61 -8.85 8.52 -8.08
N LEU A 62 -8.29 7.33 -8.35
CA LEU A 62 -7.99 6.91 -9.73
C LEU A 62 -9.27 6.75 -10.58
N PRO A 63 -10.33 6.06 -10.11
CA PRO A 63 -11.63 6.08 -10.78
C PRO A 63 -12.19 7.49 -11.00
N MET A 64 -12.07 8.39 -10.01
CA MET A 64 -12.56 9.77 -10.11
C MET A 64 -11.78 10.59 -11.15
N PHE A 65 -10.46 10.47 -11.20
CA PHE A 65 -9.64 11.13 -12.23
C PHE A 65 -9.91 10.57 -13.63
N ALA A 66 -10.10 9.25 -13.75
CA ALA A 66 -10.52 8.65 -15.01
C ALA A 66 -11.90 9.15 -15.44
N TYR A 67 -12.82 9.34 -14.48
CA TYR A 67 -14.11 9.98 -14.74
C TYR A 67 -13.94 11.44 -15.19
N MET A 68 -12.96 12.18 -14.67
CA MET A 68 -12.65 13.52 -15.18
C MET A 68 -12.17 13.50 -16.64
N ALA A 69 -11.43 12.48 -17.06
CA ALA A 69 -11.00 12.32 -18.46
C ALA A 69 -12.19 12.14 -19.44
N LYS A 70 -13.36 11.71 -18.96
CA LYS A 70 -14.62 11.68 -19.74
C LYS A 70 -15.08 13.08 -20.17
N PHE A 71 -14.71 14.13 -19.44
CA PHE A 71 -15.02 15.52 -19.81
C PHE A 71 -14.04 16.08 -20.85
N VAL A 72 -12.85 15.46 -20.98
CA VAL A 72 -11.81 15.88 -21.94
C VAL A 72 -11.89 15.08 -23.24
N GLY A 73 -12.48 13.87 -23.22
CA GLY A 73 -12.75 13.08 -24.42
C GLY A 73 -13.95 12.14 -24.23
N LYS A 74 -14.62 11.78 -25.33
CA LYS A 74 -15.80 10.88 -25.34
C LYS A 74 -15.49 9.41 -24.98
N SER A 75 -14.55 9.17 -24.08
CA SER A 75 -14.18 7.82 -23.62
C SER A 75 -15.27 7.24 -22.73
N LYS A 76 -15.83 6.10 -23.13
CA LYS A 76 -16.66 5.27 -22.25
C LYS A 76 -15.73 4.32 -21.50
N LEU A 77 -15.48 4.60 -20.23
CA LEU A 77 -14.77 3.66 -19.35
C LEU A 77 -15.67 2.47 -19.05
N SER A 78 -15.16 1.26 -19.29
CA SER A 78 -15.88 0.03 -18.92
C SER A 78 -15.91 -0.14 -17.40
N ILE A 79 -16.88 -0.91 -16.90
CA ILE A 79 -16.98 -1.25 -15.48
C ILE A 79 -15.70 -1.97 -15.02
N SER A 80 -15.16 -2.87 -15.85
CA SER A 80 -13.88 -3.56 -15.59
C SER A 80 -12.72 -2.59 -15.42
N THR A 81 -12.66 -1.52 -16.23
CA THR A 81 -11.64 -0.48 -16.14
C THR A 81 -11.75 0.29 -14.82
N LEU A 82 -12.97 0.69 -14.43
CA LEU A 82 -13.22 1.40 -13.17
C LEU A 82 -12.89 0.52 -11.95
N ALA A 83 -13.26 -0.75 -11.99
CA ALA A 83 -12.93 -1.72 -10.94
C ALA A 83 -11.40 -1.90 -10.83
N THR A 84 -10.69 -2.01 -11.96
CA THR A 84 -9.23 -2.16 -11.96
C THR A 84 -8.54 -0.91 -11.40
N LEU A 85 -9.00 0.28 -11.81
CA LEU A 85 -8.50 1.55 -11.27
C LEU A 85 -8.75 1.67 -9.77
N TYR A 86 -9.90 1.20 -9.28
CA TYR A 86 -10.20 1.16 -7.86
C TYR A 86 -9.26 0.23 -7.10
N VAL A 87 -9.01 -0.98 -7.63
CA VAL A 87 -8.08 -1.94 -7.01
C VAL A 87 -6.66 -1.37 -6.99
N ILE A 88 -6.20 -0.75 -8.08
CA ILE A 88 -4.88 -0.09 -8.12
C ILE A 88 -4.83 1.08 -7.12
N GLY A 89 -5.89 1.88 -7.06
CA GLY A 89 -6.00 2.99 -6.09
C GLY A 89 -5.95 2.48 -4.66
N LEU A 90 -6.63 1.37 -4.38
CA LEU A 90 -6.67 0.72 -3.07
C LEU A 90 -5.28 0.19 -2.67
N ILE A 91 -4.61 -0.56 -3.55
CA ILE A 91 -3.25 -1.05 -3.31
C ILE A 91 -2.29 0.13 -3.09
N SER A 92 -2.41 1.19 -3.90
CA SER A 92 -1.58 2.39 -3.74
C SER A 92 -1.90 3.09 -2.42
N SER A 93 -3.15 3.22 -2.03
CA SER A 93 -3.51 3.87 -0.76
C SER A 93 -2.90 3.17 0.47
N LEU A 94 -2.70 1.85 0.39
CA LEU A 94 -2.05 1.04 1.42
C LEU A 94 -0.54 1.30 1.52
N SER A 95 0.10 1.67 0.41
CA SER A 95 1.55 1.86 0.33
C SER A 95 1.98 3.31 0.59
N ILE A 96 1.15 4.30 0.23
CA ILE A 96 1.46 5.72 0.39
C ILE A 96 1.47 6.08 1.88
N GLY A 97 2.45 6.89 2.31
CA GLY A 97 2.52 7.40 3.68
C GLY A 97 3.35 6.55 4.65
N ASN A 98 3.93 5.44 4.19
CA ASN A 98 4.94 4.67 4.94
C ASN A 98 6.23 5.46 5.26
N PHE A 99 6.30 6.74 4.90
CA PHE A 99 7.45 7.62 5.13
C PHE A 99 7.36 8.47 6.41
N ASN A 100 6.23 8.47 7.14
CA ASN A 100 5.99 9.40 8.28
C ASN A 100 6.82 9.11 9.56
N GLY A 101 7.96 8.43 9.41
CA GLY A 101 8.98 8.24 10.44
C GLY A 101 9.62 6.87 10.32
N THR A 102 10.91 6.76 10.64
CA THR A 102 11.65 5.49 10.71
C THR A 102 10.99 4.48 11.65
N TYR A 103 10.10 4.93 12.55
CA TYR A 103 9.33 4.08 13.47
C TYR A 103 8.09 3.41 12.83
N TYR A 104 7.52 3.98 11.77
CA TYR A 104 6.28 3.52 11.15
C TYR A 104 6.48 2.96 9.73
N SER A 105 7.66 3.12 9.16
CA SER A 105 7.99 2.60 7.84
C SER A 105 8.11 1.08 7.86
N TRP A 106 7.48 0.38 6.93
CA TRP A 106 7.71 -1.04 6.72
C TRP A 106 8.72 -1.27 5.59
N PRO A 107 9.65 -2.24 5.72
CA PRO A 107 9.91 -3.07 6.89
C PRO A 107 10.75 -2.40 7.99
N VAL A 108 11.41 -1.27 7.68
CA VAL A 108 12.51 -0.71 8.48
C VAL A 108 12.14 -0.40 9.93
N GLY A 109 11.02 0.26 10.17
CA GLY A 109 10.54 0.60 11.51
C GLY A 109 10.04 -0.58 12.31
N SER A 110 9.46 -1.60 11.68
CA SER A 110 9.05 -2.81 12.39
C SER A 110 10.24 -3.62 12.88
N VAL A 111 11.26 -3.76 12.05
CA VAL A 111 12.52 -4.39 12.42
C VAL A 111 13.27 -3.56 13.47
N SER A 112 13.30 -2.24 13.31
CA SER A 112 13.96 -1.34 14.27
C SER A 112 13.33 -1.39 15.66
N ARG A 113 12.01 -1.58 15.75
CA ARG A 113 11.29 -1.74 17.02
C ARG A 113 11.68 -3.02 17.75
N VAL A 114 11.97 -4.10 17.05
CA VAL A 114 12.49 -5.33 17.67
C VAL A 114 13.80 -5.04 18.38
N TRP A 115 14.76 -4.41 17.70
CA TRP A 115 16.08 -4.12 18.27
C TRP A 115 16.09 -3.03 19.34
N ARG A 116 15.10 -2.14 19.33
CA ARG A 116 14.89 -1.09 20.36
C ARG A 116 13.98 -1.51 21.51
N SER A 117 13.47 -2.74 21.50
CA SER A 117 12.60 -3.25 22.58
C SER A 117 13.42 -3.63 23.83
N VAL A 118 12.73 -3.81 24.96
CA VAL A 118 13.35 -4.30 26.21
C VAL A 118 13.99 -5.68 25.98
N PRO A 119 15.05 -6.04 26.73
CA PRO A 119 15.87 -7.23 26.45
C PRO A 119 15.06 -8.52 26.28
N GLU A 120 14.01 -8.71 27.08
CA GLU A 120 13.15 -9.90 27.08
C GLU A 120 12.37 -10.02 25.76
N LEU A 121 11.80 -8.92 25.28
CA LEU A 121 11.10 -8.88 24.00
C LEU A 121 12.08 -8.97 22.83
N ARG A 122 13.24 -8.31 22.94
CA ARG A 122 14.26 -8.33 21.89
C ARG A 122 14.77 -9.75 21.66
N ASP A 123 15.07 -10.49 22.72
CA ASP A 123 15.56 -11.88 22.60
C ASP A 123 14.50 -12.81 21.99
N ALA A 124 13.22 -12.62 22.32
CA ALA A 124 12.14 -13.41 21.73
C ALA A 124 11.89 -13.06 20.25
N LEU A 125 11.80 -11.76 19.94
CA LEU A 125 11.38 -11.28 18.61
C LEU A 125 12.52 -11.30 17.59
N SER A 126 13.77 -11.13 18.01
CA SER A 126 14.93 -11.17 17.10
C SER A 126 15.14 -12.52 16.41
N LYS A 127 14.55 -13.59 16.96
CA LYS A 127 14.59 -14.95 16.41
C LYS A 127 13.60 -15.18 15.28
N LEU A 128 12.69 -14.23 15.03
CA LEU A 128 11.75 -14.34 13.93
C LEU A 128 12.48 -14.29 12.59
N TRP A 129 12.14 -15.19 11.67
CA TRP A 129 12.83 -15.37 10.38
C TRP A 129 12.88 -14.12 9.49
N TRP A 130 11.95 -13.18 9.70
CA TRP A 130 11.86 -11.95 8.93
C TRP A 130 12.59 -10.77 9.58
N VAL A 131 13.09 -10.93 10.82
CA VAL A 131 13.81 -9.86 11.50
C VAL A 131 15.23 -9.79 10.97
N VAL A 132 15.59 -8.62 10.45
CA VAL A 132 16.93 -8.36 9.91
C VAL A 132 17.95 -8.33 11.05
N PRO A 133 19.14 -8.91 10.89
CA PRO A 133 20.21 -8.85 11.90
C PRO A 133 20.55 -7.41 12.31
N GLU A 134 20.84 -7.20 13.58
CA GLU A 134 21.12 -5.87 14.15
C GLU A 134 22.19 -5.11 13.35
N SER A 135 23.26 -5.80 12.92
CA SER A 135 24.35 -5.22 12.13
C SER A 135 23.91 -4.59 10.80
N ALA A 136 22.86 -5.10 10.17
CA ALA A 136 22.31 -4.56 8.92
C ALA A 136 21.20 -3.51 9.17
N VAL A 137 20.73 -3.39 10.42
CA VAL A 137 19.71 -2.41 10.84
C VAL A 137 20.35 -1.12 11.31
N LEU A 138 21.43 -1.19 12.11
CA LEU A 138 22.12 -0.03 12.68
C LEU A 138 22.47 1.06 11.64
N PRO A 139 22.97 0.75 10.42
CA PRO A 139 23.28 1.77 9.41
C PRO A 139 22.06 2.60 8.97
N THR A 140 20.85 2.04 9.10
CA THR A 140 19.59 2.71 8.72
C THR A 140 19.09 3.71 9.77
N TRP A 141 19.68 3.72 10.97
CA TRP A 141 19.29 4.64 12.04
C TRP A 141 20.02 5.99 11.97
N GLY A 142 21.10 6.06 11.20
CA GLY A 142 21.86 7.28 10.95
C GLY A 142 21.43 8.00 9.65
N PRO A 143 22.13 9.07 9.25
CA PRO A 143 21.79 9.92 8.11
C PRO A 143 22.02 9.30 6.71
N GLY A 144 22.13 7.96 6.59
CA GLY A 144 22.25 7.27 5.30
C GLY A 144 23.45 6.34 5.20
N GLY A 145 23.52 5.31 6.07
CA GLY A 145 24.51 4.25 5.94
C GLY A 145 24.21 3.27 4.78
N PRO A 146 25.18 2.45 4.36
CA PRO A 146 24.97 1.44 3.32
C PRO A 146 23.90 0.44 3.74
N VAL A 147 23.04 0.06 2.80
CA VAL A 147 21.93 -0.89 3.01
C VAL A 147 22.31 -2.26 2.44
N ASP A 148 22.35 -3.28 3.29
CA ASP A 148 22.51 -4.68 2.86
C ASP A 148 21.17 -5.25 2.41
N TRP A 149 20.84 -5.06 1.12
CA TRP A 149 19.58 -5.51 0.55
C TRP A 149 19.33 -7.02 0.68
N ALA A 150 20.39 -7.84 0.76
CA ALA A 150 20.24 -9.29 0.94
C ALA A 150 19.72 -9.62 2.34
N ALA A 151 20.26 -8.95 3.37
CA ALA A 151 19.77 -9.09 4.74
C ALA A 151 18.33 -8.57 4.93
N TRP A 152 17.92 -7.58 4.13
CA TRP A 152 16.56 -7.01 4.17
C TRP A 152 15.50 -7.81 3.41
N LEU A 153 15.91 -8.76 2.54
CA LEU A 153 14.99 -9.53 1.69
C LEU A 153 13.90 -10.29 2.47
N PRO A 154 14.19 -11.01 3.59
CA PRO A 154 13.16 -11.68 4.37
C PRO A 154 12.09 -10.73 4.92
N ALA A 155 12.52 -9.56 5.41
CA ALA A 155 11.60 -8.55 5.94
C ALA A 155 10.71 -7.93 4.86
N ILE A 156 11.26 -7.73 3.65
CA ILE A 156 10.50 -7.28 2.47
C ILE A 156 9.45 -8.32 2.10
N ILE A 157 9.84 -9.60 1.99
CA ILE A 157 8.92 -10.70 1.66
C ILE A 157 7.81 -10.80 2.70
N TYR A 158 8.16 -10.79 4.00
CA TYR A 158 7.19 -10.81 5.09
C TYR A 158 6.19 -9.66 4.98
N THR A 159 6.67 -8.45 4.73
CA THR A 159 5.82 -7.26 4.60
C THR A 159 4.86 -7.40 3.42
N ILE A 160 5.34 -7.84 2.26
CA ILE A 160 4.50 -8.07 1.07
C ILE A 160 3.42 -9.11 1.37
N LEU A 161 3.80 -10.25 1.95
CA LEU A 161 2.87 -11.33 2.28
C LEU A 161 1.82 -10.88 3.30
N LEU A 162 2.22 -10.13 4.33
CA LEU A 162 1.31 -9.60 5.33
C LEU A 162 0.25 -8.70 4.69
N HIS A 163 0.65 -7.74 3.86
CA HIS A 163 -0.29 -6.85 3.18
C HIS A 163 -1.18 -7.61 2.20
N PHE A 164 -0.63 -8.60 1.49
CA PHE A 164 -1.40 -9.43 0.57
C PHE A 164 -2.46 -10.26 1.30
N ILE A 165 -2.12 -10.88 2.43
CA ILE A 165 -3.06 -11.64 3.27
C ILE A 165 -4.16 -10.73 3.82
N VAL A 166 -3.79 -9.55 4.34
CA VAL A 166 -4.78 -8.56 4.83
C VAL A 166 -5.71 -8.12 3.71
N PHE A 167 -5.17 -7.84 2.51
CA PHE A 167 -5.96 -7.50 1.34
C PHE A 167 -6.97 -8.60 0.98
N LEU A 168 -6.54 -9.86 0.96
CA LEU A 168 -7.42 -11.00 0.68
C LEU A 168 -8.50 -11.14 1.75
N LEU A 169 -8.15 -11.00 3.04
CA LEU A 169 -9.08 -11.09 4.15
C LEU A 169 -10.16 -10.01 4.06
N VAL A 170 -9.77 -8.75 3.86
CA VAL A 170 -10.70 -7.62 3.73
C VAL A 170 -11.58 -7.78 2.49
N SER A 171 -11.00 -8.22 1.37
CA SER A 171 -11.78 -8.51 0.14
C SER A 171 -12.80 -9.62 0.36
N ALA A 172 -12.44 -10.69 1.06
CA ALA A 172 -13.35 -11.78 1.40
C ALA A 172 -14.49 -11.29 2.31
N GLN A 173 -14.18 -10.51 3.34
CA GLN A 173 -15.18 -9.90 4.22
C GLN A 173 -16.18 -9.05 3.42
N MET A 174 -15.71 -8.25 2.47
CA MET A 174 -16.58 -7.45 1.60
C MET A 174 -17.52 -8.30 0.74
N ILE A 175 -17.08 -9.46 0.25
CA ILE A 175 -17.96 -10.39 -0.49
C ILE A 175 -19.06 -10.94 0.43
N PHE A 176 -18.71 -11.33 1.67
CA PHE A 176 -19.69 -11.80 2.64
C PHE A 176 -20.71 -10.71 3.01
N LEU A 177 -20.24 -9.49 3.24
CA LEU A 177 -21.10 -8.35 3.56
C LEU A 177 -22.01 -7.99 2.38
N ARG A 178 -21.46 -7.91 1.15
CA ARG A 178 -22.25 -7.69 -0.08
C ARG A 178 -23.38 -8.70 -0.22
N ARG A 179 -23.08 -9.99 -0.04
CA ARG A 179 -24.10 -11.05 -0.09
C ARG A 179 -25.20 -10.86 0.94
N ARG A 180 -24.85 -10.51 2.18
CA ARG A 180 -25.86 -10.37 3.25
C ARG A 180 -26.69 -9.09 3.15
N TRP A 181 -26.10 -7.98 2.72
CA TRP A 181 -26.73 -6.66 2.77
C TRP A 181 -27.35 -6.18 1.46
N ILE A 182 -26.89 -6.66 0.31
CA ILE A 182 -27.38 -6.19 -1.00
C ILE A 182 -28.18 -7.27 -1.71
N GLU A 183 -27.84 -8.55 -1.51
CA GLU A 183 -28.47 -9.66 -2.23
C GLU A 183 -29.57 -10.38 -1.43
N ILE A 184 -29.61 -10.22 -0.10
CA ILE A 184 -30.60 -10.88 0.78
C ILE A 184 -31.60 -9.88 1.36
N GLU A 185 -31.13 -8.75 1.90
CA GLU A 185 -31.97 -7.63 2.36
C GLU A 185 -32.42 -6.75 1.18
#